data_AF-A0A959VPY4-F1
#
_entry.id   AF-A0A959VPY4-F1
#
_cell.length_a   1.000
_cell.length_b   1.000
_cell.length_c   1.000
_cell.angle_alpha   90.00
_cell.angle_beta   90.00
_cell.angle_gamma   90.00
#
_symmetry.space_group_name_H-M   'P 1'
#
loop_
_entity.id
_entity.type
_entity.pdbx_description
1 polymer ?
#
loop_
_entity_poly.entity_id
_entity_poly.type
_entity_poly.pdbx_seq_one_letter_code
_entity_poly.pdbx_strand_id
1 'polypeptide(L)'
;AERLAARQGELLYANLAVRGKLLGQIDEDQMEPALAMRPDLVSLVGGLNDVIRPGCDIDLVLARMDMMQGRLAATGATVLSITYPDPALMMPMGRFLSDTMAEFNRGLRRIAERHGTLLLDVSKSTGVTDPGHWCDDRLHLNSTGHQVMADGMFSLIEPLPAGQSWLGEITSAQILGLPARLAAEARWAGAFLAPWIYRRIAGKSSGDGRLAKRPELTPVEN
;
A
#
# COMPACT_ATOMS: atom_id res chain seq x y z
N ALA A 1 7.12 -2.73 -13.20
CA ALA A 1 7.55 -2.00 -14.41
C ALA A 1 8.73 -2.72 -15.05
N GLU A 2 9.89 -2.79 -14.40
CA GLU A 2 11.10 -3.51 -14.88
C GLU A 2 10.81 -4.96 -15.33
N ARG A 3 10.12 -5.76 -14.51
CA ARG A 3 9.73 -7.13 -14.90
C ARG A 3 8.84 -7.19 -16.15
N LEU A 4 7.92 -6.25 -16.31
CA LEU A 4 7.07 -6.20 -17.52
C LEU A 4 7.92 -5.79 -18.74
N ALA A 5 8.77 -4.78 -18.59
CA ALA A 5 9.69 -4.32 -19.64
C ALA A 5 10.60 -5.45 -20.13
N ALA A 6 11.19 -6.22 -19.19
CA ALA A 6 12.03 -7.38 -19.50
C ALA A 6 11.30 -8.47 -20.31
N ARG A 7 9.95 -8.54 -20.25
CA ARG A 7 9.16 -9.56 -20.94
C ARG A 7 8.57 -9.10 -22.27
N GLN A 8 8.12 -7.86 -22.35
CA GLN A 8 7.40 -7.34 -23.52
C GLN A 8 8.20 -6.32 -24.35
N GLY A 9 9.38 -5.92 -23.87
CA GLY A 9 10.22 -4.91 -24.49
C GLY A 9 9.92 -3.52 -23.97
N GLU A 10 9.79 -2.55 -24.88
CA GLU A 10 9.61 -1.14 -24.53
C GLU A 10 8.36 -0.94 -23.65
N LEU A 11 8.57 -0.33 -22.47
CA LEU A 11 7.53 0.00 -21.52
C LEU A 11 7.80 1.39 -20.96
N LEU A 12 6.78 2.24 -20.98
CA LEU A 12 6.85 3.53 -20.32
C LEU A 12 6.30 3.44 -18.89
N TYR A 13 6.93 4.15 -17.96
CA TYR A 13 6.53 4.14 -16.56
C TYR A 13 6.56 5.55 -15.97
N ALA A 14 5.58 5.83 -15.11
CA ALA A 14 5.52 7.00 -14.26
C ALA A 14 5.21 6.57 -12.82
N ASN A 15 5.73 7.31 -11.86
CA ASN A 15 5.43 7.14 -10.44
C ASN A 15 5.02 8.49 -9.85
N LEU A 16 3.70 8.68 -9.78
CA LEU A 16 3.07 9.86 -9.21
C LEU A 16 2.97 9.80 -7.69
N ALA A 17 3.26 8.66 -7.06
CA ALA A 17 3.03 8.45 -5.64
C ALA A 17 3.91 9.36 -4.78
N VAL A 18 3.26 10.04 -3.83
CA VAL A 18 3.90 10.88 -2.83
C VAL A 18 3.51 10.34 -1.46
N ARG A 19 4.53 10.00 -0.66
CA ARG A 19 4.33 9.39 0.66
C ARG A 19 3.48 10.30 1.56
N GLY A 20 2.64 9.69 2.40
CA GLY A 20 1.85 10.42 3.40
C GLY A 20 0.66 11.22 2.86
N LYS A 21 0.38 11.18 1.55
CA LYS A 21 -0.84 11.77 0.99
C LYS A 21 -2.10 11.05 1.48
N LEU A 22 -3.12 11.84 1.77
CA LEU A 22 -4.48 11.36 1.94
C LEU A 22 -5.12 11.05 0.60
N LEU A 23 -6.15 10.21 0.60
CA LEU A 23 -6.86 9.85 -0.62
C LEU A 23 -7.44 11.07 -1.35
N GLY A 24 -7.86 12.11 -0.62
CA GLY A 24 -8.27 13.39 -1.23
C GLY A 24 -7.17 14.11 -2.00
N GLN A 25 -5.95 14.11 -1.46
CA GLN A 25 -4.80 14.72 -2.12
C GLN A 25 -4.31 13.87 -3.31
N ILE A 26 -4.52 12.55 -3.26
CA ILE A 26 -4.26 11.67 -4.41
C ILE A 26 -5.25 12.00 -5.53
N ASP A 27 -6.54 12.12 -5.19
CA ASP A 27 -7.58 12.49 -6.15
C ASP A 27 -7.29 13.85 -6.80
N GLU A 28 -7.07 14.89 -5.99
CA GLU A 28 -6.83 16.26 -6.44
C GLU A 28 -5.55 16.41 -7.27
N ASP A 29 -4.44 15.82 -6.83
CA ASP A 29 -3.13 16.10 -7.42
C ASP A 29 -2.67 15.06 -8.46
N GLN A 30 -3.18 13.83 -8.40
CA GLN A 30 -2.60 12.70 -9.15
C GLN A 30 -3.55 12.09 -10.17
N MET A 31 -4.88 12.23 -10.01
CA MET A 31 -5.83 11.61 -10.95
C MET A 31 -5.78 12.23 -12.34
N GLU A 32 -5.86 13.56 -12.46
CA GLU A 32 -5.82 14.20 -13.80
C GLU A 32 -4.50 13.93 -14.54
N PRO A 33 -3.31 14.05 -13.91
CA PRO A 33 -2.06 13.66 -14.57
C PRO A 33 -2.03 12.18 -14.97
N ALA A 34 -2.52 11.27 -14.12
CA ALA A 34 -2.58 9.85 -14.44
C ALA A 34 -3.49 9.56 -15.65
N LEU A 35 -4.68 10.17 -15.68
CA LEU A 35 -5.63 9.99 -16.78
C LEU A 35 -5.10 10.58 -18.10
N ALA A 36 -4.42 11.73 -18.03
CA ALA A 36 -3.81 12.36 -19.21
C ALA A 36 -2.73 11.48 -19.86
N MET A 37 -2.08 10.60 -19.09
CA MET A 37 -1.11 9.63 -19.61
C MET A 37 -1.76 8.50 -20.42
N ARG A 38 -3.09 8.31 -20.33
CA ARG A 38 -3.84 7.20 -20.96
C ARG A 38 -3.20 5.83 -20.68
N PRO A 39 -3.09 5.42 -19.40
CA PRO A 39 -2.37 4.21 -19.03
C PRO A 39 -3.08 2.95 -19.51
N ASP A 40 -2.32 1.95 -19.97
CA ASP A 40 -2.82 0.59 -20.18
C ASP A 40 -2.93 -0.19 -18.86
N LEU A 41 -2.08 0.15 -17.89
CA LEU A 41 -1.98 -0.46 -16.56
C LEU A 41 -1.71 0.60 -15.50
N VAL A 42 -2.46 0.59 -14.40
CA VAL A 42 -2.29 1.55 -13.29
C VAL A 42 -2.44 0.87 -11.94
N SER A 43 -1.51 1.12 -11.00
CA SER A 43 -1.66 0.70 -9.61
C SER A 43 -2.21 1.86 -8.77
N LEU A 44 -3.43 1.74 -8.26
CA LEU A 44 -4.01 2.69 -7.31
C LEU A 44 -3.98 2.10 -5.89
N VAL A 45 -3.00 2.55 -5.10
CA VAL A 45 -2.77 2.13 -3.71
C VAL A 45 -2.78 3.36 -2.81
N GLY A 46 -3.75 3.44 -1.91
CA GLY A 46 -3.98 4.60 -1.04
C GLY A 46 -5.06 4.33 0.00
N GLY A 47 -5.36 5.33 0.83
CA GLY A 47 -6.38 5.26 1.87
C GLY A 47 -5.88 4.79 3.23
N LEU A 48 -4.76 4.04 3.31
CA LEU A 48 -4.18 3.66 4.62
C LEU A 48 -3.89 4.88 5.51
N ASN A 49 -3.38 5.97 4.93
CA ASN A 49 -3.10 7.20 5.68
C ASN A 49 -4.37 7.83 6.27
N ASP A 50 -5.51 7.70 5.60
CA ASP A 50 -6.82 8.16 6.06
C ASP A 50 -7.32 7.26 7.19
N VAL A 51 -7.28 5.95 6.98
CA VAL A 51 -7.80 4.91 7.90
C VAL A 51 -7.11 4.92 9.26
N ILE A 52 -5.80 5.18 9.32
CA ILE A 52 -5.04 5.18 10.57
C ILE A 52 -5.17 6.51 11.35
N ARG A 53 -5.93 7.49 10.85
CA ARG A 53 -6.10 8.79 11.52
C ARG A 53 -7.34 8.78 12.41
N PRO A 54 -7.27 9.39 13.61
CA PRO A 54 -8.44 9.59 14.45
C PRO A 54 -9.54 10.37 13.69
N GLY A 55 -10.79 9.93 13.85
CA GLY A 55 -11.94 10.55 13.19
C GLY A 55 -12.06 10.24 11.70
N CYS A 56 -11.44 9.16 11.22
CA CYS A 56 -11.60 8.69 9.85
C CYS A 56 -13.08 8.37 9.56
N ASP A 57 -13.62 8.98 8.52
CA ASP A 57 -14.89 8.59 7.91
C ASP A 57 -14.59 7.55 6.82
N ILE A 58 -14.79 6.28 7.15
CA ILE A 58 -14.48 5.16 6.26
C ILE A 58 -15.37 5.14 5.03
N ASP A 59 -16.64 5.54 5.16
CA ASP A 59 -17.55 5.61 4.04
C ASP A 59 -17.10 6.66 3.03
N LEU A 60 -16.65 7.82 3.51
CA LEU A 60 -16.08 8.86 2.64
C LEU A 60 -14.80 8.39 1.94
N VAL A 61 -13.91 7.70 2.66
CA VAL A 61 -12.67 7.15 2.07
C VAL A 61 -13.00 6.11 1.01
N LEU A 62 -13.94 5.21 1.27
CA LEU A 62 -14.37 4.18 0.32
C LEU A 62 -15.10 4.78 -0.88
N ALA A 63 -15.97 5.77 -0.69
CA ALA A 63 -16.66 6.46 -1.78
C ALA A 63 -15.66 7.15 -2.73
N ARG A 64 -14.62 7.79 -2.17
CA ARG A 64 -13.57 8.40 -2.99
C ARG A 64 -12.73 7.36 -3.72
N MET A 65 -12.37 6.25 -3.06
CA MET A 65 -11.66 5.13 -3.70
C MET A 65 -12.49 4.52 -4.83
N ASP A 66 -13.79 4.34 -4.61
CA ASP A 66 -14.75 3.81 -5.58
C ASP A 66 -14.79 4.68 -6.84
N MET A 67 -14.93 5.99 -6.66
CA MET A 67 -14.89 6.95 -7.76
C MET A 67 -13.56 6.90 -8.53
N MET A 68 -12.42 6.92 -7.82
CA MET A 68 -11.11 6.94 -8.48
C MET A 68 -10.84 5.65 -9.26
N GLN A 69 -11.15 4.48 -8.70
CA GLN A 69 -11.02 3.20 -9.41
C GLN A 69 -11.97 3.15 -10.62
N GLY A 70 -13.22 3.59 -10.47
CA GLY A 70 -14.17 3.64 -11.58
C GLY A 70 -13.72 4.55 -12.71
N ARG A 71 -13.16 5.73 -12.41
CA ARG A 71 -12.62 6.66 -13.41
C ARG A 71 -11.46 6.05 -14.19
N LEU A 72 -10.53 5.37 -13.52
CA LEU A 72 -9.41 4.70 -14.18
C LEU A 72 -9.88 3.48 -14.99
N ALA A 73 -10.79 2.66 -14.46
CA ALA A 73 -11.33 1.51 -15.17
C ALA A 73 -12.10 1.93 -16.43
N ALA A 74 -12.82 3.05 -16.38
CA ALA A 74 -13.57 3.59 -17.52
C ALA A 74 -12.68 4.02 -18.70
N THR A 75 -11.37 4.20 -18.51
CA THR A 75 -10.44 4.46 -19.63
C THR A 75 -10.06 3.19 -20.40
N GLY A 76 -10.45 2.01 -19.90
CA GLY A 76 -10.00 0.71 -20.40
C GLY A 76 -8.68 0.23 -19.80
N ALA A 77 -8.11 0.97 -18.83
CA ALA A 77 -6.88 0.56 -18.15
C ALA A 77 -7.13 -0.66 -17.26
N THR A 78 -6.16 -1.56 -17.18
CA THR A 78 -6.13 -2.55 -16.10
C THR A 78 -5.75 -1.82 -14.81
N VAL A 79 -6.65 -1.82 -13.82
CA VAL A 79 -6.40 -1.20 -12.53
C VAL A 79 -6.00 -2.26 -11.52
N LEU A 80 -4.88 -2.06 -10.83
CA LEU A 80 -4.44 -2.89 -9.73
C LEU A 80 -4.66 -2.16 -8.40
N SER A 81 -5.08 -2.89 -7.37
CA SER A 81 -5.14 -2.40 -6.00
C SER A 81 -4.70 -3.48 -5.01
N ILE A 82 -4.63 -3.13 -3.73
CA ILE A 82 -4.17 -4.01 -2.66
C ILE A 82 -4.98 -3.78 -1.39
N THR A 83 -5.26 -4.85 -0.64
CA THR A 83 -5.75 -4.73 0.74
C THR A 83 -4.58 -4.46 1.70
N TYR A 84 -4.86 -4.30 2.99
CA TYR A 84 -3.82 -4.08 4.00
C TYR A 84 -3.86 -5.18 5.07
N PRO A 85 -2.69 -5.58 5.63
CA PRO A 85 -2.67 -6.53 6.73
C PRO A 85 -3.36 -5.94 7.97
N ASP A 86 -3.81 -6.81 8.87
CA ASP A 86 -4.31 -6.37 10.17
C ASP A 86 -3.19 -5.67 10.96
N PRO A 87 -3.35 -4.39 11.35
CA PRO A 87 -2.33 -3.66 12.10
C PRO A 87 -1.95 -4.32 13.43
N ALA A 88 -2.84 -5.15 14.02
CA ALA A 88 -2.56 -5.90 15.23
C ALA A 88 -1.41 -6.92 15.07
N LEU A 89 -1.17 -7.40 13.84
CA LEU A 89 -0.05 -8.29 13.53
C LEU A 89 1.29 -7.55 13.50
N MET A 90 1.25 -6.24 13.24
CA MET A 90 2.43 -5.38 13.14
C MET A 90 2.80 -4.73 14.48
N MET A 91 1.80 -4.31 15.25
CA MET A 91 2.01 -3.57 16.49
C MET A 91 0.86 -3.77 17.48
N PRO A 92 1.11 -3.92 18.80
CA PRO A 92 0.07 -4.24 19.77
C PRO A 92 -1.09 -3.24 19.82
N MET A 93 -0.80 -1.95 19.65
CA MET A 93 -1.81 -0.89 19.62
C MET A 93 -2.62 -0.88 18.31
N GLY A 94 -2.16 -1.58 17.27
CA GLY A 94 -2.88 -1.72 16.00
C GLY A 94 -4.25 -2.40 16.16
N ARG A 95 -4.46 -3.17 17.25
CA ARG A 95 -5.75 -3.81 17.58
C ARG A 95 -6.93 -2.85 17.64
N PHE A 96 -6.69 -1.58 17.94
CA PHE A 96 -7.74 -0.56 17.98
C PHE A 96 -8.22 -0.14 16.59
N LEU A 97 -7.48 -0.50 15.53
CA LEU A 97 -7.81 -0.23 14.15
C LEU A 97 -8.20 -1.50 13.37
N SER A 98 -8.18 -2.68 13.99
CA SER A 98 -8.42 -3.95 13.29
C SER A 98 -9.81 -4.01 12.66
N ASP A 99 -10.86 -3.58 13.37
CA ASP A 99 -12.23 -3.57 12.85
C ASP A 99 -12.39 -2.58 11.70
N THR A 100 -11.85 -1.37 11.87
CA THR A 100 -11.82 -0.32 10.84
C THR A 100 -11.05 -0.79 9.59
N MET A 101 -9.91 -1.46 9.78
CA MET A 101 -9.12 -2.01 8.68
C MET A 101 -9.86 -3.15 7.98
N ALA A 102 -10.52 -4.02 8.73
CA ALA A 102 -11.33 -5.10 8.19
C ALA A 102 -12.49 -4.54 7.35
N GLU A 103 -13.13 -3.47 7.81
CA GLU A 103 -14.17 -2.75 7.06
C GLU A 103 -13.64 -2.14 5.77
N PHE A 104 -12.52 -1.42 5.85
CA PHE A 104 -11.87 -0.83 4.69
C PHE A 104 -11.50 -1.90 3.65
N ASN A 105 -10.88 -3.00 4.08
CA ASN A 105 -10.54 -4.13 3.21
C ASN A 105 -11.78 -4.81 2.61
N ARG A 106 -12.92 -4.88 3.31
CA ARG A 106 -14.18 -5.37 2.72
C ARG A 106 -14.69 -4.41 1.65
N GLY A 107 -14.58 -3.10 1.88
CA GLY A 107 -14.90 -2.08 0.89
C GLY A 107 -14.04 -2.17 -0.37
N LEU A 108 -12.72 -2.29 -0.22
CA LEU A 108 -11.79 -2.46 -1.35
C LEU A 108 -12.14 -3.68 -2.22
N ARG A 109 -12.53 -4.81 -1.61
CA ARG A 109 -13.01 -5.99 -2.36
C ARG A 109 -14.26 -5.69 -3.18
N ARG A 110 -15.27 -5.06 -2.56
CA ARG A 110 -16.52 -4.69 -3.27
C ARG A 110 -16.26 -3.70 -4.42
N ILE A 111 -15.35 -2.75 -4.23
CA ILE A 111 -14.96 -1.79 -5.27
C ILE A 111 -14.26 -2.51 -6.42
N ALA A 112 -13.35 -3.43 -6.11
CA ALA A 112 -12.65 -4.21 -7.11
C ALA A 112 -13.61 -5.08 -7.94
N GLU A 113 -14.54 -5.77 -7.27
CA GLU A 113 -15.61 -6.54 -7.93
C GLU A 113 -16.48 -5.66 -8.83
N ARG A 114 -16.83 -4.45 -8.37
CA ARG A 114 -17.70 -3.51 -9.10
C ARG A 114 -17.09 -3.01 -10.40
N HIS A 115 -15.81 -2.66 -10.38
CA HIS A 115 -15.12 -2.06 -11.53
C HIS A 115 -14.23 -3.03 -12.31
N GLY A 116 -14.17 -4.30 -11.88
CA GLY A 116 -13.31 -5.31 -12.49
C GLY A 116 -11.81 -5.05 -12.27
N THR A 117 -11.44 -4.37 -11.18
CA THR A 117 -10.02 -4.12 -10.87
C THR A 117 -9.38 -5.36 -10.25
N LEU A 118 -8.08 -5.55 -10.49
CA LEU A 118 -7.33 -6.67 -9.93
C LEU A 118 -6.86 -6.30 -8.53
N LEU A 119 -7.33 -7.05 -7.52
CA LEU A 119 -7.03 -6.79 -6.12
C LEU A 119 -6.11 -7.87 -5.55
N LEU A 120 -4.92 -7.45 -5.09
CA LEU A 120 -4.05 -8.33 -4.30
C LEU A 120 -4.56 -8.34 -2.85
N ASP A 121 -5.20 -9.43 -2.45
CA ASP A 121 -5.73 -9.57 -1.10
C ASP A 121 -4.67 -10.13 -0.13
N VAL A 122 -3.99 -9.23 0.59
CA VAL A 122 -2.98 -9.55 1.61
C VAL A 122 -3.52 -9.58 3.03
N SER A 123 -4.76 -9.18 3.25
CA SER A 123 -5.32 -8.99 4.60
C SER A 123 -5.37 -10.25 5.46
N LYS A 124 -5.32 -11.43 4.83
CA LYS A 124 -5.27 -12.74 5.50
C LYS A 124 -3.89 -13.40 5.45
N SER A 125 -2.90 -12.77 4.82
CA SER A 125 -1.58 -13.35 4.64
C SER A 125 -0.65 -12.98 5.78
N THR A 126 -0.31 -13.97 6.63
CA THR A 126 0.67 -13.79 7.71
C THR A 126 2.09 -13.61 7.17
N GLY A 127 2.41 -14.14 5.98
CA GLY A 127 3.72 -13.96 5.35
C GLY A 127 4.04 -12.51 4.97
N VAL A 128 3.01 -11.70 4.72
CA VAL A 128 3.16 -10.26 4.49
C VAL A 128 3.60 -9.51 5.75
N THR A 129 3.29 -10.05 6.92
CA THR A 129 3.60 -9.45 8.22
C THR A 129 4.94 -9.90 8.80
N ASP A 130 5.78 -10.62 8.03
CA ASP A 130 7.15 -10.95 8.44
C ASP A 130 7.93 -9.66 8.75
N PRO A 131 8.45 -9.47 9.98
CA PRO A 131 9.23 -8.27 10.34
C PRO A 131 10.40 -7.96 9.39
N GLY A 132 10.98 -8.98 8.74
CA GLY A 132 12.04 -8.83 7.74
C GLY A 132 11.61 -8.07 6.48
N HIS A 133 10.30 -7.86 6.25
CA HIS A 133 9.76 -7.07 5.14
C HIS A 133 9.53 -5.59 5.47
N TRP A 134 9.64 -5.20 6.73
CA TRP A 134 9.29 -3.86 7.19
C TRP A 134 10.50 -3.10 7.71
N CYS A 135 10.43 -1.78 7.62
CA CYS A 135 11.34 -0.89 8.33
C CYS A 135 11.07 -0.94 9.84
N ASP A 136 12.01 -0.43 10.63
CA ASP A 136 11.91 -0.39 12.10
C ASP A 136 10.66 0.37 12.60
N ASP A 137 10.09 1.26 11.78
CA ASP A 137 8.85 1.96 12.09
C ASP A 137 7.59 1.10 11.99
N ARG A 138 7.71 -0.13 11.46
CA ARG A 138 6.63 -1.13 11.29
C ARG A 138 5.44 -0.64 10.45
N LEU A 139 5.64 0.44 9.68
CA LEU A 139 4.61 1.06 8.85
C LEU A 139 5.01 1.07 7.38
N HIS A 140 6.30 1.22 7.09
CA HIS A 140 6.82 1.20 5.73
C HIS A 140 7.51 -0.12 5.44
N LEU A 141 7.38 -0.60 4.21
CA LEU A 141 8.15 -1.73 3.71
C LEU A 141 9.61 -1.31 3.51
N ASN A 142 10.52 -2.25 3.75
CA ASN A 142 11.91 -2.12 3.30
C ASN A 142 12.03 -2.62 1.86
N SER A 143 13.25 -2.65 1.30
CA SER A 143 13.47 -3.08 -0.09
C SER A 143 12.99 -4.51 -0.36
N THR A 144 13.21 -5.45 0.58
CA THR A 144 12.74 -6.84 0.47
C THR A 144 11.22 -6.90 0.47
N GLY A 145 10.56 -6.21 1.41
CA GLY A 145 9.10 -6.14 1.45
C GLY A 145 8.49 -5.50 0.19
N HIS A 146 9.13 -4.46 -0.35
CA HIS A 146 8.73 -3.87 -1.63
C HIS A 146 8.84 -4.87 -2.79
N GLN A 147 9.89 -5.69 -2.82
CA GLN A 147 10.03 -6.75 -3.83
C GLN A 147 8.91 -7.79 -3.69
N VAL A 148 8.64 -8.28 -2.47
CA VAL A 148 7.56 -9.24 -2.22
C VAL A 148 6.20 -8.70 -2.67
N MET A 149 5.89 -7.44 -2.37
CA MET A 149 4.65 -6.82 -2.86
C MET A 149 4.63 -6.64 -4.37
N ALA A 150 5.75 -6.25 -4.98
CA ALA A 150 5.84 -6.14 -6.43
C ALA A 150 5.59 -7.50 -7.12
N ASP A 151 6.06 -8.59 -6.50
CA ASP A 151 5.87 -9.97 -6.98
C ASP A 151 4.39 -10.38 -6.85
N GLY A 152 3.76 -10.07 -5.72
CA GLY A 152 2.33 -10.29 -5.53
C GLY A 152 1.49 -9.50 -6.54
N MET A 153 1.78 -8.22 -6.76
CA MET A 153 1.06 -7.39 -7.73
C MET A 153 1.28 -7.89 -9.17
N PHE A 154 2.50 -8.33 -9.49
CA PHE A 154 2.80 -8.93 -10.79
C PHE A 154 2.03 -10.24 -11.01
N SER A 155 1.83 -11.05 -9.95
CA SER A 155 1.09 -12.31 -10.02
C SER A 155 -0.39 -12.15 -10.38
N LEU A 156 -0.96 -10.95 -10.20
CA LEU A 156 -2.31 -10.63 -10.67
C LEU A 156 -2.40 -10.57 -12.20
N ILE A 157 -1.31 -10.19 -12.86
CA ILE A 157 -1.23 -10.04 -14.32
C ILE A 157 -0.70 -11.33 -14.94
N GLU A 158 0.33 -11.91 -14.33
CA GLU A 158 0.94 -13.17 -14.75
C GLU A 158 0.88 -14.18 -13.61
N PRO A 159 -0.16 -15.04 -13.58
CA PRO A 159 -0.33 -16.02 -12.53
C PRO A 159 0.87 -16.95 -12.40
N LEU A 160 1.29 -17.20 -11.16
CA LEU A 160 2.35 -18.16 -10.88
C LEU A 160 1.93 -19.60 -11.21
N PRO A 161 2.87 -20.48 -11.57
CA PRO A 161 2.60 -21.91 -11.68
C PRO A 161 2.00 -22.50 -10.40
N ALA A 162 1.18 -23.54 -10.55
CA ALA A 162 0.56 -24.22 -9.42
C ALA A 162 1.61 -24.66 -8.37
N GLY A 163 1.35 -24.35 -7.11
CA GLY A 163 2.23 -24.67 -5.98
C GLY A 163 3.32 -23.64 -5.68
N GLN A 164 3.45 -22.58 -6.48
CA GLN A 164 4.36 -21.46 -6.17
C GLN A 164 3.64 -20.34 -5.43
N SER A 165 4.40 -19.61 -4.62
CA SER A 165 3.93 -18.45 -3.87
C SER A 165 4.85 -17.24 -4.14
N TRP A 166 4.24 -16.08 -4.37
CA TRP A 166 4.95 -14.82 -4.50
C TRP A 166 5.56 -14.33 -3.18
N LEU A 167 5.18 -14.94 -2.04
CA LEU A 167 5.72 -14.60 -0.72
C LEU A 167 7.14 -15.14 -0.49
N GLY A 168 7.62 -16.07 -1.32
CA GLY A 168 8.89 -16.75 -1.09
C GLY A 168 8.92 -17.57 0.21
N GLU A 169 10.13 -17.83 0.71
CA GLU A 169 10.33 -18.49 2.01
C GLU A 169 10.14 -17.48 3.14
N ILE A 170 9.19 -17.74 4.04
CA ILE A 170 8.94 -16.91 5.23
C ILE A 170 9.93 -17.33 6.32
N THR A 171 10.72 -16.37 6.82
CA THR A 171 11.64 -16.63 7.92
C THR A 171 10.93 -16.50 9.26
N SER A 172 11.01 -17.54 10.10
CA SER A 172 10.43 -17.49 11.44
C SER A 172 11.14 -16.43 12.28
N ALA A 173 10.40 -15.41 12.72
CA ALA A 173 10.90 -14.40 13.64
C ALA A 173 11.32 -15.03 14.98
N GLN A 174 12.41 -14.52 15.58
CA GLN A 174 12.85 -14.94 16.90
C GLN A 174 11.82 -14.56 17.97
N ILE A 175 11.40 -15.53 18.78
CA ILE A 175 10.46 -15.29 19.88
C ILE A 175 11.23 -14.68 21.06
N LEU A 176 11.01 -13.39 21.31
CA LEU A 176 11.53 -12.70 22.50
C LEU A 176 10.72 -13.10 23.76
N GLY A 177 11.40 -13.20 24.90
CA GLY A 177 10.74 -13.31 26.21
C GLY A 177 9.93 -12.05 26.58
N LEU A 178 8.90 -12.21 27.43
CA LEU A 178 7.95 -11.14 27.78
C LEU A 178 8.61 -9.82 28.24
N PRO A 179 9.61 -9.79 29.15
CA PRO A 179 10.22 -8.54 29.59
C PRO A 179 10.97 -7.81 28.48
N ALA A 180 11.73 -8.56 27.66
CA ALA A 180 12.47 -8.02 26.53
C ALA A 180 11.53 -7.43 25.48
N ARG A 181 10.38 -8.08 25.25
CA ARG A 181 9.32 -7.59 24.35
C ARG A 181 8.76 -6.26 24.84
N LEU A 182 8.38 -6.14 26.11
CA LEU A 182 7.84 -4.89 26.65
C LEU A 182 8.83 -3.72 26.54
N ALA A 183 10.10 -3.96 26.85
CA ALA A 183 11.14 -2.94 26.70
C ALA A 183 11.35 -2.52 25.23
N ALA A 184 11.29 -3.47 24.29
CA ALA A 184 11.37 -3.19 22.87
C ALA A 184 10.18 -2.35 22.37
N GLU A 185 8.95 -2.67 22.80
CA GLU A 185 7.75 -1.92 22.45
C GLU A 185 7.79 -0.48 22.99
N ALA A 186 8.24 -0.29 24.24
CA ALA A 186 8.37 1.05 24.82
C ALA A 186 9.40 1.91 24.06
N ARG A 187 10.55 1.31 23.72
CA ARG A 187 11.59 1.99 22.93
C ARG A 187 11.10 2.36 21.54
N TRP A 188 10.43 1.44 20.86
CA TRP A 188 9.82 1.67 19.55
C TRP A 188 8.78 2.80 19.61
N ALA A 189 7.91 2.79 20.62
CA ALA A 189 6.87 3.81 20.78
C ALA A 189 7.48 5.21 20.96
N GLY A 190 8.56 5.33 21.74
CA GLY A 190 9.29 6.59 21.89
C GLY A 190 9.99 7.05 20.61
N ALA A 191 10.59 6.12 19.85
CA ALA A 191 11.37 6.45 18.66
C ALA A 191 10.53 6.78 17.41
N PHE A 192 9.39 6.09 17.21
CA PHE A 192 8.64 6.15 15.95
C PHE A 192 7.20 6.64 16.12
N LEU A 193 6.46 6.08 17.09
CA LEU A 193 5.04 6.40 17.28
C LEU A 193 4.84 7.83 17.81
N ALA A 194 5.55 8.22 18.86
CA ALA A 194 5.40 9.55 19.46
C ALA A 194 5.75 10.69 18.47
N PRO A 195 6.86 10.65 17.71
CA PRO A 195 7.12 11.65 16.67
C PRO A 195 6.07 11.66 15.55
N TRP A 196 5.49 10.50 15.20
CA TRP A 196 4.42 10.42 14.22
C TRP A 196 3.13 11.11 14.71
N ILE A 197 2.72 10.85 15.95
CA ILE A 197 1.57 11.54 16.58
C ILE A 197 1.82 13.04 16.65
N TYR A 198 3.01 13.47 17.08
CA TYR A 198 3.36 14.88 17.17
C TYR A 198 3.24 15.60 15.83
N ARG A 199 3.79 15.03 14.75
CA ARG A 199 3.64 15.59 13.39
C ARG A 199 2.18 15.73 13.00
N ARG A 200 1.34 14.76 13.38
CA ARG A 200 -0.09 14.78 13.04
C ARG A 200 -0.83 15.91 13.76
N ILE A 201 -0.56 16.12 15.05
CA ILE A 201 -1.10 17.25 15.82
C ILE A 201 -0.62 18.58 15.21
N ALA A 202 0.63 18.65 14.78
CA ALA A 202 1.21 19.82 14.13
C ALA A 202 0.76 20.02 12.66
N GLY A 203 -0.14 19.19 12.13
CA GLY A 203 -0.61 19.27 10.74
C GLY A 203 0.44 18.93 9.67
N LYS A 204 1.59 18.38 10.05
CA LYS A 204 2.72 18.08 9.15
C LYS A 204 2.62 16.65 8.60
N SER A 205 2.84 16.48 7.30
CA SER A 205 2.94 15.18 6.65
C SER A 205 4.40 14.80 6.36
N SER A 206 4.68 13.50 6.32
CA SER A 206 5.96 13.01 5.80
C SER A 206 6.11 13.34 4.30
N GLY A 207 5.04 13.69 3.59
CA GLY A 207 5.04 14.10 2.20
C GLY A 207 5.27 15.59 1.94
N ASP A 208 5.27 16.45 2.96
CA ASP A 208 5.32 17.90 2.76
C ASP A 208 6.56 18.33 1.97
N GLY A 209 6.35 19.14 0.93
CA GLY A 209 7.41 19.61 0.03
C GLY A 209 8.01 18.54 -0.90
N ARG A 210 7.47 17.33 -0.95
CA ARG A 210 7.94 16.27 -1.85
C ARG A 210 7.14 16.24 -3.14
N LEU A 211 7.85 16.02 -4.24
CA LEU A 211 7.28 15.79 -5.56
C LEU A 211 7.25 14.29 -5.88
N ALA A 212 6.47 13.93 -6.89
CA ALA A 212 6.47 12.60 -7.49
C ALA A 212 7.90 12.21 -7.93
N LYS A 213 8.30 10.96 -7.67
CA LYS A 213 9.65 10.49 -8.00
C LYS A 213 9.90 10.42 -9.51
N ARG A 214 8.85 10.13 -10.28
CA ARG A 214 8.90 10.01 -11.73
C ARG A 214 7.60 10.59 -12.30
N PRO A 215 7.46 11.93 -12.35
CA PRO A 215 6.21 12.59 -12.69
C PRO A 215 5.82 12.41 -14.16
N GLU A 216 6.77 12.09 -15.02
CA GLU A 216 6.58 11.92 -16.46
C GLU A 216 6.63 10.46 -16.87
N LEU A 217 5.87 10.13 -17.91
CA LEU A 217 5.84 8.81 -18.52
C LEU A 217 7.07 8.66 -19.43
N THR A 218 8.11 7.98 -18.93
CA THR A 218 9.38 7.81 -19.64
C THR A 218 9.72 6.32 -19.81
N PRO A 219 10.64 5.92 -20.71
CA PRO A 219 11.04 4.52 -20.87
C PRO A 219 11.66 3.92 -19.61
N VAL A 220 11.32 2.67 -19.28
CA VAL A 220 12.04 1.92 -18.24
C VAL A 220 13.43 1.56 -18.78
N GLU A 221 14.47 1.94 -18.04
CA GLU A 221 15.84 1.55 -18.36
C GLU A 221 16.00 0.05 -18.03
N ASN A 222 16.52 -0.70 -19.01
CA ASN A 222 16.84 -2.13 -18.88
C ASN A 222 18.25 -2.32 -18.32
#